data_AF-A0A519VV82-F1
#
_entry.id   AF-A0A519VV82-F1
#
_cell.length_a   1.000
_cell.length_b   1.000
_cell.length_c   1.000
_cell.angle_alpha   90.00
_cell.angle_beta   90.00
_cell.angle_gamma   90.00
#
_symmetry.space_group_name_H-M   'P 1'
#
loop_
_entity.id
_entity.type
_entity.pdbx_description
1 polymer ?
#
loop_
_entity_poly.entity_id
_entity_poly.type
_entity_poly.pdbx_seq_one_letter_code
_entity_poly.pdbx_strand_id
1 'polypeptide(L)'
;QNAYKMLSIRVWKEFSEAMSSIENKELSDKYSSFVKEKMSALQKNPEWVKDFGLHAGADAVTTGLLTDNEIKVIYDNSFNDKINRISYSPFNQFFIIQAFAKMKKYDDALSSIRDLWGGQIKYGGTTFFEDYRPSWNQAVEKNAAIPNNQCGFTSLTHPWGSGVTKWLTEEVLGIKPTSPGFKTVDILPNLGRKLTHVSGNVYTPLGTVEASFNVFTGVASVSIPQGAVGRIGIPKVEKSIKQIKVNGNIVWNSKYVKVLGIAAANADDDFIYLTGVKPGKYEIKISYTGKTPDYVELKEQYQVSKIKTDSVTHGNWGSVYGKDGYVLCNYSGDGKDKSAIPSYVASIDYYKVKGNGKPLNVIWDSTTTDSRALAPDANNSFPRTAACYYA
;
A
#
# COMPACT_ATOMS: atom_id res chain seq x y z
N GLN A 1 16.28 11.58 -7.40
CA GLN A 1 16.60 11.52 -8.85
C GLN A 1 15.70 10.55 -9.62
N ASN A 2 15.55 9.29 -9.20
CA ASN A 2 14.73 8.31 -9.95
C ASN A 2 13.23 8.67 -10.04
N ALA A 3 12.64 9.24 -8.98
CA ALA A 3 11.25 9.73 -9.03
C ALA A 3 11.02 10.72 -10.18
N TYR A 4 11.83 11.78 -10.26
CA TYR A 4 11.75 12.75 -11.37
C TYR A 4 11.97 12.12 -12.76
N LYS A 5 12.85 11.12 -12.89
CA LYS A 5 13.02 10.42 -14.18
C LYS A 5 11.71 9.74 -14.60
N MET A 6 11.09 9.01 -13.68
CA MET A 6 9.85 8.28 -13.97
C MET A 6 8.65 9.22 -14.15
N LEU A 7 8.59 10.29 -13.36
CA LEU A 7 7.61 11.35 -13.55
C LEU A 7 7.71 11.97 -14.95
N SER A 8 8.91 12.33 -15.41
CA SER A 8 9.10 12.86 -16.76
C SER A 8 8.66 11.88 -17.85
N ILE A 9 9.02 10.60 -17.72
CA ILE A 9 8.60 9.53 -18.65
C ILE A 9 7.07 9.42 -18.68
N ARG A 10 6.43 9.43 -17.50
CA ARG A 10 4.96 9.39 -17.39
C ARG A 10 4.32 10.59 -18.08
N VAL A 11 4.81 11.80 -17.80
CA VAL A 11 4.29 13.04 -18.39
C VAL A 11 4.43 13.02 -19.92
N TRP A 12 5.55 12.58 -20.47
CA TRP A 12 5.71 12.47 -21.92
C TRP A 12 4.77 11.44 -22.54
N LYS A 13 4.54 10.31 -21.87
CA LYS A 13 3.58 9.29 -22.32
C LYS A 13 2.16 9.83 -22.34
N GLU A 14 1.69 10.38 -21.22
CA GLU A 14 0.33 10.93 -21.11
C GLU A 14 0.12 12.13 -22.06
N PHE A 15 1.14 12.97 -22.24
CA PHE A 15 1.09 14.08 -23.20
C PHE A 15 1.03 13.57 -24.65
N SER A 16 1.82 12.55 -25.00
CA SER A 16 1.77 11.91 -26.32
C SER A 16 0.38 11.34 -26.62
N GLU A 17 -0.22 10.64 -25.66
CA GLU A 17 -1.59 10.12 -25.76
C GLU A 17 -2.62 11.24 -25.94
N ALA A 18 -2.48 12.34 -25.18
CA ALA A 18 -3.34 13.51 -25.33
C ALA A 18 -3.21 14.15 -26.72
N MET A 19 -1.99 14.32 -27.25
CA MET A 19 -1.76 14.84 -28.60
C MET A 19 -2.33 13.92 -29.68
N SER A 20 -2.18 12.61 -29.51
CA SER A 20 -2.79 11.62 -30.41
C SER A 20 -4.31 11.75 -30.45
N SER A 21 -4.95 12.02 -29.31
CA SER A 21 -6.41 12.15 -29.21
C SER A 21 -7.00 13.35 -29.96
N ILE A 22 -6.17 14.35 -30.29
CA ILE A 22 -6.53 15.53 -31.08
C ILE A 22 -5.87 15.51 -32.48
N GLU A 23 -5.46 14.33 -32.95
CA GLU A 23 -4.86 14.10 -34.27
C GLU A 23 -3.54 14.87 -34.51
N ASN A 24 -2.89 15.38 -33.45
CA ASN A 24 -1.57 16.00 -33.55
C ASN A 24 -0.47 14.94 -33.53
N LYS A 25 -0.26 14.33 -34.69
CA LYS A 25 0.69 13.22 -34.86
C LYS A 25 2.15 13.64 -34.63
N GLU A 26 2.53 14.85 -35.05
CA GLU A 26 3.92 15.33 -34.89
C GLU A 26 4.35 15.37 -33.42
N LEU A 27 3.56 16.00 -32.55
CA LEU A 27 3.88 16.06 -31.13
C LEU A 27 3.71 14.70 -30.45
N SER A 28 2.67 13.94 -30.81
CA SER A 28 2.48 12.58 -30.31
C SER A 28 3.73 11.72 -30.57
N ASP A 29 4.21 11.69 -31.80
CA ASP A 29 5.36 10.87 -32.21
C ASP A 29 6.64 11.37 -31.52
N LYS A 30 6.86 12.69 -31.46
CA LYS A 30 8.00 13.29 -30.76
C LYS A 30 8.10 12.84 -29.30
N TYR A 31 7.04 13.01 -28.51
CA TYR A 31 7.09 12.67 -27.08
C TYR A 31 7.07 11.16 -26.82
N SER A 32 6.40 10.37 -27.68
CA SER A 32 6.51 8.91 -27.61
C SER A 32 7.95 8.42 -27.88
N SER A 33 8.70 9.12 -28.73
CA SER A 33 10.11 8.79 -29.00
C SER A 33 10.99 8.98 -27.77
N PHE A 34 10.76 10.06 -26.98
CA PHE A 34 11.49 10.30 -25.73
C PHE A 34 11.19 9.22 -24.67
N VAL A 35 9.94 8.76 -24.58
CA VAL A 35 9.57 7.63 -23.71
C VAL A 35 10.35 6.39 -24.10
N LYS A 36 10.33 6.00 -25.39
CA LYS A 36 11.04 4.82 -25.89
C LYS A 36 12.55 4.91 -25.65
N GLU A 37 13.16 6.05 -25.96
CA GLU A 37 14.60 6.27 -25.76
C GLU A 37 15.00 6.14 -24.29
N LYS A 38 14.29 6.81 -23.38
CA LYS A 38 14.64 6.80 -21.95
C LYS A 38 14.34 5.47 -21.28
N MET A 39 13.23 4.81 -21.62
CA MET A 39 12.95 3.47 -21.12
C MET A 39 14.02 2.48 -21.59
N SER A 40 14.37 2.50 -22.88
CA SER A 40 15.43 1.63 -23.41
C SER A 40 16.77 1.86 -22.73
N ALA A 41 17.12 3.11 -22.42
CA ALA A 41 18.35 3.44 -21.72
C ALA A 41 18.38 2.91 -20.28
N LEU A 42 17.27 3.00 -19.54
CA LEU A 42 17.15 2.46 -18.18
C LEU A 42 17.23 0.93 -18.20
N GLN A 43 16.49 0.30 -19.10
CA GLN A 43 16.36 -1.17 -19.21
C GLN A 43 17.62 -1.89 -19.70
N LYS A 44 18.66 -1.16 -20.14
CA LYS A 44 20.00 -1.74 -20.37
C LYS A 44 20.58 -2.40 -19.12
N ASN A 45 20.22 -1.90 -17.94
CA ASN A 45 20.51 -2.56 -16.68
C ASN A 45 19.32 -3.47 -16.30
N PRO A 46 19.48 -4.80 -16.21
CA PRO A 46 18.39 -5.69 -15.84
C PRO A 46 17.88 -5.46 -14.41
N GLU A 47 18.66 -4.82 -13.53
CA GLU A 47 18.29 -4.47 -12.16
C GLU A 47 17.94 -2.98 -12.00
N TRP A 48 17.55 -2.27 -13.06
CA TRP A 48 17.39 -0.79 -13.02
C TRP A 48 16.37 -0.27 -12.01
N VAL A 49 15.40 -1.10 -11.57
CA VAL A 49 14.40 -0.75 -10.54
C VAL A 49 14.84 -1.08 -9.11
N LYS A 50 15.97 -1.78 -8.92
CA LYS A 50 16.39 -2.33 -7.62
C LYS A 50 16.52 -1.26 -6.53
N ASP A 51 17.03 -0.09 -6.87
CA ASP A 51 17.27 1.00 -5.92
C ASP A 51 16.11 2.01 -5.86
N PHE A 52 14.93 1.66 -6.38
CA PHE A 52 13.78 2.54 -6.35
C PHE A 52 13.15 2.49 -4.96
N GLY A 53 13.21 3.61 -4.24
CA GLY A 53 12.38 3.82 -3.07
C GLY A 53 10.91 4.07 -3.44
N LEU A 54 10.03 4.08 -2.43
CA LEU A 54 8.57 4.19 -2.56
C LEU A 54 8.07 5.14 -3.65
N HIS A 55 8.51 6.41 -3.63
CA HIS A 55 8.04 7.42 -4.57
C HIS A 55 8.46 7.13 -6.01
N ALA A 56 9.71 6.74 -6.22
CA ALA A 56 10.20 6.37 -7.56
C ALA A 56 9.50 5.12 -8.07
N GLY A 57 9.27 4.14 -7.18
CA GLY A 57 8.50 2.94 -7.49
C GLY A 57 7.06 3.25 -7.88
N ALA A 58 6.38 4.13 -7.13
CA ALA A 58 5.02 4.55 -7.42
C ALA A 58 4.91 5.23 -8.79
N ASP A 59 5.80 6.17 -9.09
CA ASP A 59 5.85 6.84 -10.38
C ASP A 59 6.15 5.85 -11.51
N ALA A 60 7.08 4.91 -11.29
CA ALA A 60 7.42 3.88 -12.27
C ALA A 60 6.23 3.00 -12.61
N VAL A 61 5.57 2.43 -11.61
CA VAL A 61 4.38 1.58 -11.78
C VAL A 61 3.26 2.36 -12.50
N THR A 62 3.07 3.63 -12.15
CA THR A 62 2.00 4.45 -12.74
C THR A 62 2.23 4.75 -14.22
N THR A 63 3.46 4.62 -14.75
CA THR A 63 3.70 4.71 -16.21
C THR A 63 2.94 3.64 -16.99
N GLY A 64 2.70 2.47 -16.40
CA GLY A 64 2.16 1.29 -17.10
C GLY A 64 3.13 0.67 -18.11
N LEU A 65 4.44 0.94 -17.99
CA LEU A 65 5.49 0.46 -18.91
C LEU A 65 6.37 -0.64 -18.33
N LEU A 66 6.10 -1.09 -17.11
CA LEU A 66 6.90 -2.10 -16.41
C LEU A 66 6.35 -3.50 -16.69
N THR A 67 7.27 -4.46 -16.65
CA THR A 67 6.99 -5.90 -16.62
C THR A 67 6.50 -6.34 -15.24
N ASP A 68 5.81 -7.49 -15.18
CA ASP A 68 5.35 -8.06 -13.91
C ASP A 68 6.49 -8.32 -12.91
N ASN A 69 7.68 -8.69 -13.41
CA ASN A 69 8.85 -8.90 -12.56
C ASN A 69 9.38 -7.59 -11.96
N GLU A 70 9.47 -6.52 -12.75
CA GLU A 70 9.88 -5.20 -12.26
C GLU A 70 8.87 -4.64 -11.25
N ILE A 71 7.57 -4.83 -11.50
CA ILE A 71 6.49 -4.49 -10.56
C ILE A 71 6.66 -5.26 -9.25
N LYS A 72 6.94 -6.58 -9.32
CA LYS A 72 7.16 -7.39 -8.13
C LYS A 72 8.35 -6.90 -7.30
N VAL A 73 9.47 -6.59 -7.94
CA VAL A 73 10.66 -6.03 -7.25
C VAL A 73 10.32 -4.72 -6.53
N ILE A 74 9.62 -3.80 -7.20
CA ILE A 74 9.18 -2.53 -6.58
C ILE A 74 8.26 -2.79 -5.39
N TYR A 75 7.29 -3.70 -5.54
CA TYR A 75 6.35 -4.04 -4.48
C TYR A 75 7.08 -4.56 -3.24
N ASP A 76 7.96 -5.54 -3.42
CA ASP A 76 8.72 -6.17 -2.34
C ASP A 76 9.65 -5.18 -1.63
N ASN A 77 10.23 -4.23 -2.37
CA ASN A 77 11.18 -3.26 -1.83
C ASN A 77 10.56 -2.15 -0.97
N SER A 78 9.32 -1.72 -1.26
CA SER A 78 8.77 -0.50 -0.62
C SER A 78 7.28 -0.52 -0.31
N PHE A 79 6.49 -1.38 -0.95
CA PHE A 79 5.04 -1.40 -0.75
C PHE A 79 4.60 -2.50 0.24
N ASN A 80 5.39 -3.57 0.37
CA ASN A 80 5.15 -4.68 1.29
C ASN A 80 5.71 -4.45 2.71
N ASP A 81 5.81 -3.19 3.12
CA ASP A 81 6.25 -2.78 4.45
C ASP A 81 5.27 -1.72 4.95
N LYS A 82 4.59 -2.03 6.07
CA LYS A 82 3.53 -1.18 6.61
C LYS A 82 4.01 0.22 6.96
N ILE A 83 5.26 0.37 7.41
CA ILE A 83 5.83 1.66 7.79
C ILE A 83 6.28 2.42 6.53
N ASN A 84 6.96 1.73 5.61
CA ASN A 84 7.54 2.36 4.44
C ASN A 84 6.53 2.66 3.32
N ARG A 85 5.37 2.01 3.26
CA ARG A 85 4.34 2.23 2.22
C ARG A 85 3.52 3.52 2.37
N ILE A 86 3.79 4.31 3.40
CA ILE A 86 3.10 5.56 3.69
C ILE A 86 4.04 6.72 3.33
N SER A 87 3.56 7.71 2.60
CA SER A 87 4.25 8.99 2.44
C SER A 87 3.96 9.94 3.58
N TYR A 88 4.87 10.87 3.82
CA TYR A 88 4.69 11.94 4.79
C TYR A 88 3.54 12.87 4.44
N SER A 89 3.32 13.10 3.14
CA SER A 89 2.25 13.94 2.64
C SER A 89 1.16 13.10 1.97
N PRO A 90 -0.13 13.29 2.33
CA PRO A 90 -1.25 12.72 1.60
C PRO A 90 -1.26 13.05 0.10
N PHE A 91 -0.64 14.15 -0.33
CA PHE A 91 -0.44 14.47 -1.75
C PHE A 91 0.31 13.34 -2.46
N ASN A 92 1.47 12.96 -1.93
CA ASN A 92 2.27 11.90 -2.53
C ASN A 92 1.64 10.52 -2.28
N GLN A 93 0.90 10.34 -1.18
CA GLN A 93 0.18 9.09 -0.93
C GLN A 93 -0.83 8.78 -2.02
N PHE A 94 -1.46 9.80 -2.63
CA PHE A 94 -2.37 9.59 -3.76
C PHE A 94 -1.69 8.79 -4.90
N PHE A 95 -0.46 9.13 -5.29
CA PHE A 95 0.26 8.40 -6.33
C PHE A 95 0.66 6.99 -5.90
N ILE A 96 0.94 6.78 -4.61
CA ILE A 96 1.25 5.47 -4.04
C ILE A 96 0.02 4.55 -4.07
N ILE A 97 -1.16 5.05 -3.70
CA ILE A 97 -2.40 4.25 -3.79
C ILE A 97 -2.81 3.99 -5.23
N GLN A 98 -2.54 4.92 -6.17
CA GLN A 98 -2.69 4.65 -7.60
C GLN A 98 -1.77 3.52 -8.06
N ALA A 99 -0.51 3.49 -7.60
CA ALA A 99 0.40 2.39 -7.89
C ALA A 99 -0.11 1.06 -7.30
N PHE A 100 -0.61 1.03 -6.06
CA PHE A 100 -1.24 -0.18 -5.51
C PHE A 100 -2.38 -0.71 -6.41
N ALA A 101 -3.26 0.16 -6.91
CA ALA A 101 -4.34 -0.23 -7.81
C ALA A 101 -3.79 -0.82 -9.14
N LYS A 102 -2.77 -0.19 -9.73
CA LYS A 102 -2.09 -0.71 -10.94
C LYS A 102 -1.40 -2.07 -10.70
N MET A 103 -0.98 -2.35 -9.48
CA MET A 103 -0.44 -3.65 -9.05
C MET A 103 -1.53 -4.67 -8.64
N LYS A 104 -2.82 -4.29 -8.73
CA LYS A 104 -3.96 -5.07 -8.22
C LYS A 104 -3.89 -5.39 -6.71
N LYS A 105 -3.24 -4.53 -5.93
CA LYS A 105 -3.03 -4.66 -4.48
C LYS A 105 -4.05 -3.84 -3.68
N TYR A 106 -5.34 -4.04 -3.95
CA TYR A 106 -6.40 -3.21 -3.37
C TYR A 106 -6.54 -3.35 -1.85
N ASP A 107 -6.32 -4.55 -1.28
CA ASP A 107 -6.34 -4.73 0.18
C ASP A 107 -5.24 -3.90 0.86
N ASP A 108 -4.03 -3.92 0.30
CA ASP A 108 -2.89 -3.16 0.82
C ASP A 108 -3.10 -1.65 0.64
N ALA A 109 -3.73 -1.23 -0.48
CA ALA A 109 -4.15 0.15 -0.68
C ALA A 109 -5.14 0.60 0.40
N LEU A 110 -6.23 -0.14 0.61
CA LEU A 110 -7.25 0.16 1.63
C LEU A 110 -6.66 0.16 3.04
N SER A 111 -5.74 -0.76 3.30
CA SER A 111 -4.96 -0.82 4.54
C SER A 111 -4.12 0.44 4.74
N SER A 112 -3.36 0.87 3.72
CA SER A 112 -2.59 2.12 3.77
C SER A 112 -3.49 3.36 3.91
N ILE A 113 -4.70 3.33 3.34
CA ILE A 113 -5.67 4.42 3.44
C ILE A 113 -6.15 4.57 4.89
N ARG A 114 -6.45 3.45 5.56
CA ARG A 114 -6.83 3.44 6.98
C ARG A 114 -5.69 3.96 7.86
N ASP A 115 -4.44 3.61 7.57
CA ASP A 115 -3.30 4.10 8.34
C ASP A 115 -3.14 5.63 8.21
N LEU A 116 -3.17 6.17 6.99
CA LEU A 116 -2.93 7.60 6.76
C LEU A 116 -4.19 8.45 7.03
N TRP A 117 -5.25 8.30 6.24
CA TRP A 117 -6.45 9.12 6.36
C TRP A 117 -7.33 8.71 7.55
N GLY A 118 -7.46 7.41 7.80
CA GLY A 118 -8.12 6.92 9.02
C GLY A 118 -7.39 7.34 10.29
N GLY A 119 -6.05 7.44 10.23
CA GLY A 119 -5.23 8.02 11.29
C GLY A 119 -5.57 9.48 11.58
N GLN A 120 -5.69 10.33 10.55
CA GLN A 120 -6.10 11.73 10.73
C GLN A 120 -7.49 11.85 11.37
N ILE A 121 -8.44 11.00 10.96
CA ILE A 121 -9.78 10.95 11.57
C ILE A 121 -9.68 10.51 13.05
N LYS A 122 -8.86 9.50 13.36
CA LYS A 122 -8.64 9.03 14.74
C LYS A 122 -8.01 10.10 15.63
N TYR A 123 -7.09 10.90 15.08
CA TYR A 123 -6.52 12.07 15.73
C TYR A 123 -7.59 13.12 16.06
N GLY A 124 -8.68 13.18 15.30
CA GLY A 124 -9.78 14.13 15.45
C GLY A 124 -9.91 15.14 14.31
N GLY A 125 -9.15 14.97 13.23
CA GLY A 125 -9.27 15.79 12.03
C GLY A 125 -10.64 15.63 11.36
N THR A 126 -11.27 16.75 11.03
CA THR A 126 -12.52 16.84 10.25
C THR A 126 -12.27 17.23 8.80
N THR A 127 -11.03 17.58 8.47
CA THR A 127 -10.47 17.89 7.15
C THR A 127 -9.13 17.18 7.02
N PHE A 128 -8.58 17.07 5.82
CA PHE A 128 -7.32 16.36 5.59
C PHE A 128 -6.11 17.29 5.61
N PHE A 129 -5.02 16.79 6.19
CA PHE A 129 -3.85 17.57 6.57
C PHE A 129 -2.84 17.66 5.41
N GLU A 130 -1.97 18.65 5.49
CA GLU A 130 -0.85 18.86 4.56
C GLU A 130 0.15 17.70 4.63
N ASP A 131 0.52 17.35 5.86
CA ASP A 131 1.43 16.27 6.22
C ASP A 131 0.88 15.51 7.43
N TYR A 132 1.16 14.22 7.49
CA TYR A 132 0.74 13.37 8.59
C TYR A 132 1.55 12.07 8.65
N ARG A 133 1.82 11.60 9.87
CA ARG A 133 2.31 10.23 10.11
C ARG A 133 1.44 9.49 11.12
N PRO A 134 1.11 8.21 10.90
CA PRO A 134 0.33 7.41 11.86
C PRO A 134 0.91 7.39 13.28
N SER A 135 2.24 7.45 13.41
CA SER A 135 2.94 7.45 14.71
C SER A 135 2.66 8.70 15.54
N TRP A 136 2.19 9.80 14.95
CA TRP A 136 1.85 11.01 15.71
C TRP A 136 0.76 10.73 16.73
N ASN A 137 -0.21 9.88 16.41
CA ASN A 137 -1.30 9.53 17.33
C ASN A 137 -0.85 8.75 18.57
N GLN A 138 0.41 8.28 18.60
CA GLN A 138 1.02 7.68 19.78
C GLN A 138 1.76 8.72 20.64
N ALA A 139 2.09 9.88 20.07
CA ALA A 139 2.89 10.92 20.69
C ALA A 139 2.07 12.14 21.12
N VAL A 140 0.90 12.37 20.52
CA VAL A 140 0.03 13.51 20.83
C VAL A 140 -1.37 13.04 21.20
N GLU A 141 -2.02 13.79 22.10
CA GLU A 141 -3.43 13.58 22.42
C GLU A 141 -4.34 13.97 21.23
N LYS A 142 -5.60 13.54 21.30
CA LYS A 142 -6.61 13.89 20.31
C LYS A 142 -6.73 15.41 20.19
N ASN A 143 -6.64 15.94 18.97
CA ASN A 143 -6.68 17.38 18.66
C ASN A 143 -5.57 18.24 19.30
N ALA A 144 -4.55 17.64 19.92
CA ALA A 144 -3.42 18.38 20.47
C ALA A 144 -2.50 18.91 19.36
N ALA A 145 -1.67 19.90 19.67
CA ALA A 145 -0.72 20.45 18.68
C ALA A 145 0.11 19.34 18.02
N ILE A 146 0.06 19.26 16.69
CA ILE A 146 0.84 18.30 15.91
C ILE A 146 2.28 18.79 15.70
N PRO A 147 3.24 17.90 15.40
CA PRO A 147 4.60 18.30 15.09
C PRO A 147 4.67 19.32 13.95
N ASN A 148 5.41 20.42 14.16
CA ASN A 148 5.71 21.40 13.12
C ASN A 148 6.68 20.85 12.07
N ASN A 149 6.58 21.37 10.85
CA ASN A 149 7.42 20.99 9.71
C ASN A 149 8.52 22.01 9.41
N GLN A 150 9.39 21.70 8.45
CA GLN A 150 10.56 22.51 8.07
C GLN A 150 10.23 23.97 7.72
N CYS A 151 8.97 24.28 7.38
CA CYS A 151 8.51 25.63 7.03
C CYS A 151 7.50 26.23 8.02
N GLY A 152 7.40 25.69 9.25
CA GLY A 152 6.50 26.19 10.29
C GLY A 152 5.33 25.25 10.57
N PHE A 153 4.11 25.81 10.63
CA PHE A 153 2.90 25.06 10.98
C PHE A 153 2.48 24.13 9.85
N THR A 154 2.07 22.91 10.19
CA THR A 154 1.40 22.00 9.25
C THR A 154 -0.04 22.44 9.05
N SER A 155 -0.47 22.67 7.80
CA SER A 155 -1.87 22.98 7.54
C SER A 155 -2.78 21.78 7.82
N LEU A 156 -3.79 21.97 8.66
CA LEU A 156 -4.77 20.92 9.00
C LEU A 156 -5.95 20.88 8.01
N THR A 157 -5.99 21.75 7.01
CA THR A 157 -7.02 21.77 5.97
C THR A 157 -6.36 22.04 4.63
N HIS A 158 -5.76 21.00 4.06
CA HIS A 158 -4.99 21.11 2.83
C HIS A 158 -5.68 20.33 1.69
N PRO A 159 -6.07 20.99 0.58
CA PRO A 159 -6.89 20.37 -0.45
C PRO A 159 -6.19 19.21 -1.15
N TRP A 160 -4.86 19.20 -1.23
CA TRP A 160 -4.14 18.04 -1.77
C TRP A 160 -4.33 16.76 -0.96
N GLY A 161 -4.87 16.89 0.25
CA GLY A 161 -5.13 15.80 1.17
C GLY A 161 -6.33 14.95 0.77
N SER A 162 -7.15 15.41 -0.17
CA SER A 162 -8.37 14.72 -0.58
C SER A 162 -8.20 13.73 -1.73
N GLY A 163 -6.96 13.38 -2.12
CA GLY A 163 -6.70 12.43 -3.22
C GLY A 163 -7.38 11.07 -3.04
N VAL A 164 -7.57 10.63 -1.79
CA VAL A 164 -8.30 9.41 -1.44
C VAL A 164 -9.74 9.40 -1.95
N THR A 165 -10.43 10.55 -2.02
CA THR A 165 -11.81 10.63 -2.50
C THR A 165 -11.91 10.23 -3.97
N LYS A 166 -11.00 10.75 -4.81
CA LYS A 166 -10.91 10.34 -6.21
C LYS A 166 -10.60 8.85 -6.32
N TRP A 167 -9.63 8.37 -5.54
CA TRP A 167 -9.23 6.96 -5.57
C TRP A 167 -10.37 6.02 -5.17
N LEU A 168 -11.11 6.30 -4.10
CA LEU A 168 -12.28 5.50 -3.70
C LEU A 168 -13.38 5.51 -4.77
N THR A 169 -13.58 6.66 -5.43
CA THR A 169 -14.58 6.81 -6.50
C THR A 169 -14.20 6.00 -7.75
N GLU A 170 -12.94 6.10 -8.16
CA GLU A 170 -12.47 5.49 -9.39
C GLU A 170 -12.13 4.01 -9.19
N GLU A 171 -11.46 3.63 -8.10
CA GLU A 171 -10.96 2.27 -7.89
C GLU A 171 -11.92 1.37 -7.10
N VAL A 172 -12.53 1.87 -6.01
CA VAL A 172 -13.42 1.04 -5.17
C VAL A 172 -14.84 1.00 -5.72
N LEU A 173 -15.43 2.16 -6.01
CA LEU A 173 -16.73 2.23 -6.68
C LEU A 173 -16.61 1.85 -8.16
N GLY A 174 -15.46 2.13 -8.79
CA GLY A 174 -15.13 1.60 -10.11
C GLY A 174 -15.53 2.48 -11.28
N ILE A 175 -16.08 3.68 -11.06
CA ILE A 175 -16.58 4.55 -12.14
C ILE A 175 -15.42 5.36 -12.72
N LYS A 176 -15.01 5.04 -13.96
CA LYS A 176 -13.94 5.75 -14.67
C LYS A 176 -14.31 6.04 -16.13
N PRO A 177 -14.02 7.24 -16.65
CA PRO A 177 -14.17 7.48 -18.08
C PRO A 177 -13.13 6.68 -18.86
N THR A 178 -13.56 6.00 -19.92
CA THR A 178 -12.67 5.32 -20.88
C THR A 178 -12.54 6.09 -22.19
N SER A 179 -13.27 7.20 -22.34
CA SER A 179 -13.12 8.18 -23.41
C SER A 179 -13.52 9.58 -22.94
N PRO A 180 -13.07 10.63 -23.64
CA PRO A 180 -13.39 12.02 -23.28
C PRO A 180 -14.90 12.26 -23.11
N GLY A 181 -15.25 13.01 -22.06
CA GLY A 181 -16.63 13.39 -21.77
C GLY A 181 -17.54 12.24 -21.32
N PHE A 182 -16.99 11.11 -20.87
CA PHE A 182 -17.75 9.93 -20.42
C PHE A 182 -18.61 9.27 -21.51
N LYS A 183 -18.29 9.46 -22.81
CA LYS A 183 -18.97 8.73 -23.91
C LYS A 183 -18.91 7.21 -23.72
N THR A 184 -17.80 6.73 -23.16
CA THR A 184 -17.65 5.37 -22.66
C THR A 184 -17.16 5.40 -21.22
N VAL A 185 -17.68 4.48 -20.40
CA VAL A 185 -17.41 4.44 -18.97
C VAL A 185 -17.20 3.00 -18.50
N ASP A 186 -16.17 2.81 -17.69
CA ASP A 186 -15.95 1.60 -16.91
C ASP A 186 -16.65 1.75 -15.56
N ILE A 187 -17.28 0.66 -15.10
CA ILE A 187 -17.90 0.52 -13.78
C ILE A 187 -17.38 -0.80 -13.19
N LEU A 188 -16.15 -0.76 -12.67
CA LEU A 188 -15.37 -1.92 -12.23
C LEU A 188 -15.04 -1.82 -10.72
N PRO A 189 -15.93 -2.26 -9.82
CA PRO A 189 -15.76 -2.07 -8.39
C PRO A 189 -14.69 -3.02 -7.79
N ASN A 190 -13.67 -2.47 -7.12
CA ASN A 190 -12.64 -3.27 -6.43
C ASN A 190 -12.81 -3.17 -4.90
N LEU A 191 -13.55 -4.11 -4.32
CA LEU A 191 -13.86 -4.13 -2.89
C LEU A 191 -12.75 -4.73 -1.99
N GLY A 192 -11.74 -5.35 -2.60
CA GLY A 192 -10.78 -6.18 -1.88
C GLY A 192 -11.49 -7.31 -1.12
N ARG A 193 -10.89 -7.77 -0.03
CA ARG A 193 -11.40 -8.85 0.82
C ARG A 193 -12.20 -8.36 2.02
N LYS A 194 -12.07 -7.08 2.39
CA LYS A 194 -12.71 -6.50 3.59
C LYS A 194 -14.04 -5.79 3.32
N LEU A 195 -14.20 -5.10 2.20
CA LEU A 195 -15.44 -4.37 1.93
C LEU A 195 -16.51 -5.33 1.40
N THR A 196 -17.71 -5.26 1.95
CA THR A 196 -18.84 -6.11 1.54
C THR A 196 -19.79 -5.40 0.58
N HIS A 197 -19.73 -4.07 0.53
CA HIS A 197 -20.57 -3.26 -0.32
C HIS A 197 -19.91 -1.91 -0.63
N VAL A 198 -20.33 -1.31 -1.75
CA VAL A 198 -19.99 0.04 -2.17
C VAL A 198 -21.18 0.64 -2.94
N SER A 199 -21.45 1.92 -2.74
CA SER A 199 -22.46 2.65 -3.54
C SER A 199 -22.08 4.11 -3.68
N GLY A 200 -22.40 4.69 -4.84
CA GLY A 200 -22.20 6.11 -5.08
C GLY A 200 -22.51 6.49 -6.52
N ASN A 201 -22.17 7.73 -6.86
CA ASN A 201 -22.43 8.30 -8.18
C ASN A 201 -21.31 9.25 -8.60
N VAL A 202 -21.22 9.48 -9.91
CA VAL A 202 -20.36 10.49 -10.53
C VAL A 202 -21.20 11.36 -11.44
N TYR A 203 -21.14 12.67 -11.25
CA TYR A 203 -21.75 13.64 -12.15
C TYR A 203 -20.88 13.81 -13.38
N THR A 204 -21.43 13.52 -14.56
CA THR A 204 -20.72 13.61 -15.85
C THR A 204 -21.41 14.62 -16.77
N PRO A 205 -20.75 15.09 -17.84
CA PRO A 205 -21.38 15.95 -18.83
C PRO A 205 -22.64 15.37 -19.50
N LEU A 206 -22.76 14.03 -19.55
CA LEU A 206 -23.89 13.33 -20.16
C LEU A 206 -25.02 13.03 -19.15
N GLY A 207 -24.82 13.33 -17.87
CA GLY A 207 -25.71 13.00 -16.77
C GLY A 207 -25.01 12.17 -15.68
N THR A 208 -25.76 11.74 -14.67
CA THR A 208 -25.21 10.97 -13.55
C THR A 208 -25.00 9.52 -13.92
N VAL A 209 -23.80 8.98 -13.63
CA VAL A 209 -23.54 7.54 -13.58
C VAL A 209 -23.66 7.11 -12.12
N GLU A 210 -24.46 6.09 -11.83
CA GLU A 210 -24.69 5.58 -10.48
C GLU A 210 -24.36 4.09 -10.43
N ALA A 211 -23.77 3.65 -9.32
CA ALA A 211 -23.47 2.25 -9.12
C ALA A 211 -23.61 1.86 -7.64
N SER A 212 -24.12 0.65 -7.41
CA SER A 212 -24.16 0.00 -6.11
C SER A 212 -23.84 -1.47 -6.29
N PHE A 213 -22.95 -2.00 -5.46
CA PHE A 213 -22.58 -3.41 -5.45
C PHE A 213 -22.53 -3.89 -4.01
N ASN A 214 -23.23 -4.98 -3.72
CA ASN A 214 -23.13 -5.69 -2.45
C ASN A 214 -22.70 -7.13 -2.75
N VAL A 215 -21.41 -7.40 -2.56
CA VAL A 215 -20.82 -8.72 -2.84
C VAL A 215 -21.22 -9.75 -1.80
N PHE A 216 -21.72 -9.35 -0.63
CA PHE A 216 -22.22 -10.28 0.39
C PHE A 216 -23.58 -10.87 0.00
N THR A 217 -24.51 -10.02 -0.43
CA THR A 217 -25.88 -10.43 -0.81
C THR A 217 -26.01 -10.81 -2.29
N GLY A 218 -25.08 -10.38 -3.14
CA GLY A 218 -25.18 -10.55 -4.59
C GLY A 218 -26.18 -9.61 -5.24
N VAL A 219 -26.48 -8.47 -4.64
CA VAL A 219 -27.35 -7.43 -5.21
C VAL A 219 -26.50 -6.27 -5.71
N ALA A 220 -26.76 -5.83 -6.94
CA ALA A 220 -26.13 -4.64 -7.51
C ALA A 220 -27.12 -3.86 -8.37
N SER A 221 -26.85 -2.56 -8.56
CA SER A 221 -27.61 -1.71 -9.46
C SER A 221 -26.69 -0.73 -10.17
N VAL A 222 -26.95 -0.47 -11.45
CA VAL A 222 -26.17 0.47 -12.26
C VAL A 222 -27.12 1.36 -13.06
N SER A 223 -26.80 2.65 -13.14
CA SER A 223 -27.49 3.64 -13.97
C SER A 223 -26.47 4.30 -14.91
N ILE A 224 -26.74 4.21 -16.22
CA ILE A 224 -25.91 4.84 -17.27
C ILE A 224 -26.76 5.88 -17.98
N PRO A 225 -26.32 7.16 -18.07
CA PRO A 225 -27.10 8.22 -18.68
C PRO A 225 -27.13 8.10 -20.21
N GLN A 226 -28.07 8.81 -20.84
CA GLN A 226 -28.19 8.84 -22.30
C GLN A 226 -26.91 9.35 -22.96
N GLY A 227 -26.55 8.76 -24.10
CA GLY A 227 -25.32 9.10 -24.83
C GLY A 227 -24.05 8.41 -24.33
N ALA A 228 -24.07 7.73 -23.19
CA ALA A 228 -22.95 6.95 -22.68
C ALA A 228 -23.10 5.44 -22.96
N VAL A 229 -21.98 4.73 -23.09
CA VAL A 229 -21.95 3.26 -23.18
C VAL A 229 -21.03 2.70 -22.09
N GLY A 230 -21.55 1.75 -21.31
CA GLY A 230 -20.83 1.19 -20.18
C GLY A 230 -20.15 -0.14 -20.45
N ARG A 231 -19.09 -0.40 -19.68
CA ARG A 231 -18.60 -1.74 -19.35
C ARG A 231 -18.74 -1.94 -17.85
N ILE A 232 -19.55 -2.92 -17.45
CA ILE A 232 -19.84 -3.23 -16.04
C ILE A 232 -19.06 -4.48 -15.65
N GLY A 233 -18.24 -4.38 -14.61
CA GLY A 233 -17.52 -5.52 -14.02
C GLY A 233 -18.31 -6.06 -12.84
N ILE A 234 -18.70 -7.33 -12.89
CA ILE A 234 -19.25 -8.04 -11.75
C ILE A 234 -18.10 -8.65 -10.96
N PRO A 235 -17.77 -8.15 -9.76
CA PRO A 235 -16.56 -8.54 -9.05
C PRO A 235 -16.70 -9.96 -8.52
N LYS A 236 -15.67 -10.77 -8.73
CA LYS A 236 -15.60 -12.13 -8.19
C LYS A 236 -15.23 -12.12 -6.71
N VAL A 237 -14.38 -11.18 -6.28
CA VAL A 237 -13.81 -11.10 -4.90
C VAL A 237 -13.36 -12.49 -4.40
N GLU A 238 -12.63 -13.19 -5.27
CA GLU A 238 -12.12 -14.56 -5.06
C GLU A 238 -13.20 -15.63 -4.81
N LYS A 239 -14.46 -15.33 -5.13
CA LYS A 239 -15.55 -16.30 -5.21
C LYS A 239 -15.79 -16.73 -6.66
N SER A 240 -16.54 -17.81 -6.85
CA SER A 240 -17.05 -18.19 -8.17
C SER A 240 -18.46 -17.60 -8.37
N ILE A 241 -18.75 -17.14 -9.59
CA ILE A 241 -20.08 -16.66 -9.96
C ILE A 241 -20.78 -17.75 -10.77
N LYS A 242 -21.87 -18.32 -10.22
CA LYS A 242 -22.68 -19.33 -10.91
C LYS A 242 -23.58 -18.69 -11.97
N GLN A 243 -24.22 -17.59 -11.61
CA GLN A 243 -25.23 -16.97 -12.46
C GLN A 243 -25.29 -15.46 -12.23
N ILE A 244 -25.60 -14.72 -13.28
CA ILE A 244 -25.94 -13.30 -13.23
C ILE A 244 -27.29 -13.11 -13.92
N LYS A 245 -28.21 -12.42 -13.25
CA LYS A 245 -29.46 -11.92 -13.83
C LYS A 245 -29.43 -10.41 -13.90
N VAL A 246 -29.88 -9.85 -15.01
CA VAL A 246 -30.08 -8.41 -15.21
C VAL A 246 -31.53 -8.16 -15.56
N ASN A 247 -32.21 -7.32 -14.77
CA ASN A 247 -33.65 -7.04 -14.90
C ASN A 247 -34.49 -8.33 -14.99
N GLY A 248 -34.14 -9.33 -14.17
CA GLY A 248 -34.79 -10.65 -14.14
C GLY A 248 -34.30 -11.67 -15.17
N ASN A 249 -33.64 -11.25 -16.26
CA ASN A 249 -33.17 -12.12 -17.34
C ASN A 249 -31.77 -12.67 -17.04
N ILE A 250 -31.54 -13.96 -17.29
CA ILE A 250 -30.20 -14.56 -17.14
C ILE A 250 -29.30 -14.01 -18.25
N VAL A 251 -28.18 -13.38 -17.86
CA VAL A 251 -27.15 -12.86 -18.79
C VAL A 251 -25.88 -13.68 -18.76
N TRP A 252 -25.65 -14.43 -17.67
CA TRP A 252 -24.51 -15.30 -17.51
C TRP A 252 -24.89 -16.56 -16.75
N ASN A 253 -24.52 -17.71 -17.29
CA ASN A 253 -24.56 -19.02 -16.61
C ASN A 253 -23.47 -19.90 -17.22
N SER A 254 -22.24 -19.74 -16.74
CA SER A 254 -20.99 -20.26 -17.33
C SER A 254 -20.62 -19.72 -18.72
N LYS A 255 -21.58 -19.18 -19.46
CA LYS A 255 -21.42 -18.48 -20.73
C LYS A 255 -22.39 -17.31 -20.82
N TYR A 256 -22.07 -16.37 -21.71
CA TYR A 256 -22.95 -15.25 -22.02
C TYR A 256 -24.28 -15.73 -22.62
N VAL A 257 -25.38 -15.15 -22.16
CA VAL A 257 -26.73 -15.30 -22.71
C VAL A 257 -27.20 -13.94 -23.20
N LYS A 258 -27.54 -13.85 -24.49
CA LYS A 258 -27.90 -12.58 -25.13
C LYS A 258 -29.15 -11.97 -24.49
N VAL A 259 -29.05 -10.71 -24.11
CA VAL A 259 -30.18 -9.90 -23.63
C VAL A 259 -30.18 -8.52 -24.27
N LEU A 260 -31.32 -7.83 -24.23
CA LEU A 260 -31.44 -6.48 -24.75
C LEU A 260 -30.57 -5.51 -23.94
N GLY A 261 -29.87 -4.61 -24.64
CA GLY A 261 -29.08 -3.54 -24.02
C GLY A 261 -27.68 -3.94 -23.54
N ILE A 262 -27.26 -5.20 -23.72
CA ILE A 262 -25.89 -5.68 -23.45
C ILE A 262 -25.37 -6.36 -24.71
N ALA A 263 -24.18 -5.99 -25.16
CA ALA A 263 -23.64 -6.49 -26.42
C ALA A 263 -22.98 -7.86 -26.25
N ALA A 264 -22.10 -8.00 -25.26
CA ALA A 264 -21.36 -9.22 -24.99
C ALA A 264 -20.97 -9.34 -23.51
N ALA A 265 -20.42 -10.50 -23.14
CA ALA A 265 -19.76 -10.69 -21.85
C ALA A 265 -18.51 -11.56 -21.98
N ASN A 266 -17.51 -11.28 -21.15
CA ASN A 266 -16.29 -12.08 -20.98
C ASN A 266 -15.87 -12.10 -19.51
N ALA A 267 -14.87 -12.91 -19.17
CA ALA A 267 -14.41 -13.05 -17.79
C ALA A 267 -12.88 -13.17 -17.74
N ASP A 268 -12.30 -12.66 -16.66
CA ASP A 268 -10.92 -12.93 -16.23
C ASP A 268 -10.93 -13.39 -14.77
N ASP A 269 -9.80 -13.42 -14.09
CA ASP A 269 -9.72 -13.88 -12.70
C ASP A 269 -10.47 -13.00 -11.70
N ASP A 270 -10.66 -11.71 -12.02
CA ASP A 270 -11.17 -10.70 -11.10
C ASP A 270 -12.67 -10.42 -11.33
N PHE A 271 -13.14 -10.48 -12.58
CA PHE A 271 -14.47 -10.04 -12.98
C PHE A 271 -15.16 -10.95 -13.99
N ILE A 272 -16.49 -10.83 -14.06
CA ILE A 272 -17.25 -11.05 -15.30
C ILE A 272 -17.66 -9.68 -15.82
N TYR A 273 -17.24 -9.35 -17.04
CA TYR A 273 -17.56 -8.07 -17.66
C TYR A 273 -18.79 -8.19 -18.56
N LEU A 274 -19.69 -7.24 -18.45
CA LEU A 274 -20.79 -6.98 -19.38
C LEU A 274 -20.37 -5.77 -20.23
N THR A 275 -20.26 -5.94 -21.54
CA THR A 275 -19.71 -4.93 -22.45
C THR A 275 -20.76 -4.38 -23.41
N GLY A 276 -20.56 -3.14 -23.85
CA GLY A 276 -21.51 -2.46 -24.74
C GLY A 276 -22.87 -2.22 -24.07
N VAL A 277 -22.87 -2.00 -22.75
CA VAL A 277 -24.09 -1.76 -21.97
C VAL A 277 -24.66 -0.40 -22.36
N LYS A 278 -25.90 -0.39 -22.85
CA LYS A 278 -26.57 0.82 -23.32
C LYS A 278 -26.98 1.74 -22.15
N PRO A 279 -27.39 2.99 -22.42
CA PRO A 279 -28.04 3.82 -21.42
C PRO A 279 -29.25 3.14 -20.79
N GLY A 280 -29.42 3.30 -19.49
CA GLY A 280 -30.54 2.71 -18.76
C GLY A 280 -30.23 2.42 -17.31
N LYS A 281 -31.25 1.92 -16.60
CA LYS A 281 -31.14 1.40 -15.24
C LYS A 281 -31.15 -0.12 -15.27
N TYR A 282 -30.25 -0.71 -14.51
CA TYR A 282 -29.99 -2.13 -14.47
C TYR A 282 -30.02 -2.61 -13.02
N GLU A 283 -30.94 -3.51 -12.71
CA GLU A 283 -30.94 -4.29 -11.48
C GLU A 283 -30.25 -5.62 -11.74
N ILE A 284 -29.25 -5.94 -10.91
CA ILE A 284 -28.37 -7.08 -11.12
C ILE A 284 -28.43 -7.99 -9.88
N LYS A 285 -28.71 -9.28 -10.12
CA LYS A 285 -28.65 -10.33 -9.10
C LYS A 285 -27.56 -11.33 -9.46
N ILE A 286 -26.65 -11.56 -8.52
CA ILE A 286 -25.46 -12.39 -8.67
C ILE A 286 -25.54 -13.57 -7.71
N SER A 287 -25.43 -14.78 -8.24
CA SER A 287 -25.35 -16.00 -7.44
C SER A 287 -23.88 -16.38 -7.25
N TYR A 288 -23.32 -16.06 -6.09
CA TYR A 288 -21.97 -16.44 -5.71
C TYR A 288 -21.90 -17.84 -5.10
N THR A 289 -20.71 -18.46 -5.19
CA THR A 289 -20.32 -19.63 -4.41
C THR A 289 -18.89 -19.51 -3.92
N GLY A 290 -18.60 -20.15 -2.80
CA GLY A 290 -17.34 -19.98 -2.07
C GLY A 290 -17.39 -18.80 -1.10
N LYS A 291 -16.26 -18.53 -0.45
CA LYS A 291 -16.07 -17.44 0.51
C LYS A 291 -14.89 -16.59 0.06
N THR A 292 -15.01 -15.27 0.17
CA THR A 292 -13.87 -14.36 0.04
C THR A 292 -12.89 -14.62 1.20
N PRO A 293 -11.61 -14.91 0.94
CA PRO A 293 -10.64 -15.15 2.00
C PRO A 293 -10.49 -13.95 2.93
N ASP A 294 -10.06 -14.20 4.18
CA ASP A 294 -9.79 -13.12 5.12
C ASP A 294 -8.45 -12.42 4.76
N TYR A 295 -8.40 -11.09 4.83
CA TYR A 295 -7.15 -10.34 4.61
C TYR A 295 -6.29 -10.30 5.87
N VAL A 296 -5.04 -10.74 5.73
CA VAL A 296 -4.03 -10.65 6.79
C VAL A 296 -3.32 -9.31 6.69
N GLU A 297 -3.58 -8.42 7.66
CA GLU A 297 -2.95 -7.11 7.72
C GLU A 297 -1.44 -7.25 8.02
N LEU A 298 -0.61 -6.48 7.32
CA LEU A 298 0.81 -6.34 7.67
C LEU A 298 0.96 -5.75 9.09
N LYS A 299 1.99 -6.20 9.80
CA LYS A 299 2.41 -5.64 11.10
C LYS A 299 3.43 -4.54 10.88
N GLU A 300 3.48 -3.57 11.78
CA GLU A 300 4.55 -2.57 11.81
C GLU A 300 5.84 -3.26 12.25
N GLN A 301 6.90 -3.14 11.44
CA GLN A 301 8.21 -3.75 11.71
C GLN A 301 9.32 -2.72 11.48
N TYR A 302 9.90 -2.21 12.57
CA TYR A 302 11.01 -1.27 12.49
C TYR A 302 12.32 -2.05 12.38
N GLN A 303 12.98 -1.97 11.23
CA GLN A 303 14.29 -2.60 11.07
C GLN A 303 15.36 -1.83 11.86
N VAL A 304 16.13 -2.56 12.68
CA VAL A 304 17.30 -2.02 13.37
C VAL A 304 18.42 -1.84 12.34
N SER A 305 18.67 -0.58 11.94
CA SER A 305 19.56 -0.27 10.81
C SER A 305 21.06 -0.29 11.16
N LYS A 306 21.42 -0.34 12.45
CA LYS A 306 22.83 -0.39 12.89
C LYS A 306 23.01 -1.25 14.12
N ILE A 307 23.60 -2.42 13.93
CA ILE A 307 24.33 -3.14 14.98
C ILE A 307 25.76 -2.61 14.93
N LYS A 308 26.26 -2.06 16.04
CA LYS A 308 27.66 -1.62 16.16
C LYS A 308 28.34 -2.45 17.23
N THR A 309 29.57 -2.85 16.95
CA THR A 309 30.48 -3.39 17.97
C THR A 309 31.30 -2.23 18.51
N ASP A 310 31.42 -2.16 19.83
CA ASP A 310 32.30 -1.21 20.50
C ASP A 310 33.35 -1.96 21.33
N SER A 311 34.62 -1.74 20.98
CA SER A 311 35.77 -2.28 21.70
C SER A 311 36.39 -1.27 22.67
N VAL A 312 35.94 -0.01 22.68
CA VAL A 312 36.57 1.10 23.42
C VAL A 312 35.95 1.30 24.80
N THR A 313 34.66 1.02 24.99
CA THR A 313 34.02 1.15 26.31
C THR A 313 34.37 -0.01 27.26
N HIS A 314 34.93 -1.11 26.73
CA HIS A 314 35.20 -2.34 27.48
C HIS A 314 33.94 -2.78 28.26
N GLY A 315 34.09 -3.19 29.52
CA GLY A 315 33.00 -3.60 30.40
C GLY A 315 32.24 -2.47 31.07
N ASN A 316 32.69 -1.21 30.93
CA ASN A 316 32.12 -0.04 31.62
C ASN A 316 31.03 0.63 30.78
N TRP A 317 30.02 -0.15 30.40
CA TRP A 317 28.96 0.30 29.50
C TRP A 317 28.03 1.35 30.10
N GLY A 318 27.95 1.44 31.44
CA GLY A 318 27.13 2.42 32.14
C GLY A 318 27.48 3.86 31.76
N SER A 319 26.48 4.73 31.61
CA SER A 319 26.56 6.11 31.09
C SER A 319 26.91 6.27 29.60
N VAL A 320 27.43 5.22 28.95
CA VAL A 320 27.69 5.19 27.50
C VAL A 320 26.51 4.57 26.74
N TYR A 321 25.98 3.47 27.27
CA TYR A 321 24.86 2.71 26.71
C TYR A 321 23.76 2.48 27.75
N GLY A 322 22.65 1.90 27.28
CA GLY A 322 21.62 1.38 28.18
C GLY A 322 20.73 2.43 28.85
N LYS A 323 20.80 3.70 28.43
CA LYS A 323 19.98 4.81 28.98
C LYS A 323 18.49 4.46 29.01
N ASP A 324 17.98 3.93 27.91
CA ASP A 324 16.56 3.56 27.83
C ASP A 324 16.33 2.10 28.26
N GLY A 325 17.39 1.29 28.35
CA GLY A 325 17.37 -0.09 28.81
C GLY A 325 18.43 -0.95 28.15
N TYR A 326 18.65 -2.15 28.69
CA TYR A 326 19.72 -3.05 28.28
C TYR A 326 19.39 -4.52 28.49
N VAL A 327 20.09 -5.39 27.74
CA VAL A 327 20.22 -6.82 28.05
C VAL A 327 21.70 -7.19 28.06
N LEU A 328 22.15 -7.78 29.15
CA LEU A 328 23.43 -8.45 29.29
C LEU A 328 23.20 -9.94 29.07
N CYS A 329 23.67 -10.41 27.92
CA CYS A 329 23.44 -11.76 27.43
C CYS A 329 24.07 -12.83 28.33
N ASN A 330 23.28 -13.82 28.75
CA ASN A 330 23.67 -14.97 29.58
C ASN A 330 24.37 -14.58 30.91
N TYR A 331 24.16 -13.35 31.37
CA TYR A 331 24.91 -12.78 32.48
C TYR A 331 24.71 -13.53 33.80
N SER A 332 23.55 -14.15 33.98
CA SER A 332 23.22 -14.92 35.20
C SER A 332 23.25 -16.45 35.00
N GLY A 333 23.83 -16.91 33.88
CA GLY A 333 23.97 -18.34 33.55
C GLY A 333 22.71 -19.04 33.06
N ASP A 334 22.86 -20.22 32.48
CA ASP A 334 21.77 -21.08 31.97
C ASP A 334 20.77 -20.36 31.04
N GLY A 335 21.26 -19.44 30.21
CA GLY A 335 20.42 -18.67 29.28
C GLY A 335 19.60 -17.59 29.98
N LYS A 336 19.96 -17.25 31.23
CA LYS A 336 19.35 -16.17 32.00
C LYS A 336 20.12 -14.88 31.75
N ASP A 337 19.49 -14.01 30.99
CA ASP A 337 19.96 -12.65 30.78
C ASP A 337 19.79 -11.80 32.05
N LYS A 338 20.64 -10.77 32.16
CA LYS A 338 20.38 -9.67 33.09
C LYS A 338 19.92 -8.47 32.29
N SER A 339 18.71 -7.99 32.54
CA SER A 339 18.12 -6.92 31.75
C SER A 339 17.42 -5.87 32.59
N ALA A 340 17.32 -4.67 32.04
CA ALA A 340 16.41 -3.62 32.49
C ALA A 340 15.77 -3.05 31.23
N ILE A 341 14.54 -3.48 30.95
CA ILE A 341 13.84 -3.21 29.69
C ILE A 341 12.82 -2.08 29.91
N PRO A 342 12.74 -1.08 29.01
CA PRO A 342 11.74 -0.03 29.13
C PRO A 342 10.34 -0.58 28.87
N SER A 343 9.32 0.10 29.40
CA SER A 343 7.92 -0.32 29.27
C SER A 343 7.40 -0.40 27.83
N TYR A 344 8.07 0.25 26.88
CA TYR A 344 7.72 0.21 25.46
C TYR A 344 8.29 -1.01 24.72
N VAL A 345 9.08 -1.86 25.37
CA VAL A 345 9.58 -3.13 24.81
C VAL A 345 8.88 -4.29 25.51
N ALA A 346 8.10 -5.05 24.74
CA ALA A 346 7.31 -6.17 25.27
C ALA A 346 8.11 -7.48 25.40
N SER A 347 9.00 -7.79 24.45
CA SER A 347 9.87 -8.96 24.47
C SER A 347 11.14 -8.73 23.65
N ILE A 348 12.16 -9.55 23.89
CA ILE A 348 13.38 -9.64 23.08
C ILE A 348 13.57 -11.11 22.76
N ASP A 349 13.59 -11.43 21.46
CA ASP A 349 13.69 -12.80 20.97
C ASP A 349 15.00 -12.99 20.19
N TYR A 350 15.79 -13.98 20.61
CA TYR A 350 17.06 -14.34 19.98
C TYR A 350 16.87 -15.54 19.05
N TYR A 351 17.30 -15.43 17.79
CA TYR A 351 17.13 -16.50 16.80
C TYR A 351 18.47 -16.91 16.16
N LYS A 352 18.72 -18.23 16.07
CA LYS A 352 19.81 -18.82 15.28
C LYS A 352 19.28 -19.41 13.98
N VAL A 353 19.89 -19.05 12.85
CA VAL A 353 19.50 -19.53 11.51
C VAL A 353 19.88 -21.00 11.27
N LYS A 354 20.89 -21.52 11.98
CA LYS A 354 21.32 -22.93 11.91
C LYS A 354 21.50 -23.49 13.34
N GLY A 355 20.76 -24.53 13.72
CA GLY A 355 20.85 -25.17 15.04
C GLY A 355 19.50 -25.50 15.68
N ASN A 356 19.49 -25.74 16.99
CA ASN A 356 18.30 -26.08 17.80
C ASN A 356 17.36 -24.89 18.10
N GLY A 357 17.45 -23.81 17.32
CA GLY A 357 16.61 -22.62 17.49
C GLY A 357 16.95 -21.72 18.68
N LYS A 358 18.04 -21.96 19.43
CA LYS A 358 18.46 -21.14 20.58
C LYS A 358 19.92 -20.71 20.47
N PRO A 359 20.31 -19.50 20.92
CA PRO A 359 21.72 -19.12 20.99
C PRO A 359 22.51 -20.03 21.94
N LEU A 360 23.76 -20.34 21.60
CA LEU A 360 24.65 -21.03 22.55
C LEU A 360 25.17 -20.00 23.54
N ASN A 361 25.18 -20.37 24.80
CA ASN A 361 25.42 -19.45 25.91
C ASN A 361 26.64 -19.95 26.70
N VAL A 362 27.62 -19.07 26.90
CA VAL A 362 28.86 -19.40 27.60
C VAL A 362 29.10 -18.40 28.70
N ILE A 363 29.54 -18.90 29.86
CA ILE A 363 30.18 -18.10 30.91
C ILE A 363 31.62 -18.58 30.97
N TRP A 364 32.56 -17.66 30.75
CA TRP A 364 33.99 -17.92 30.93
C TRP A 364 34.42 -17.70 32.38
N ASP A 365 33.89 -16.64 33.00
CA ASP A 365 34.13 -16.33 34.40
C ASP A 365 32.89 -15.64 34.97
N SER A 366 32.34 -16.19 36.05
CA SER A 366 31.12 -15.66 36.67
C SER A 366 31.41 -14.56 37.70
N THR A 367 32.66 -14.43 38.14
CA THR A 367 33.09 -13.51 39.21
C THR A 367 34.50 -12.99 38.95
N THR A 368 34.64 -12.04 38.03
CA THR A 368 35.93 -11.44 37.66
C THR A 368 36.01 -9.95 38.02
N THR A 369 37.23 -9.45 38.19
CA THR A 369 37.54 -8.01 38.27
C THR A 369 38.10 -7.46 36.97
N ASP A 370 38.23 -8.28 35.92
CA ASP A 370 38.72 -7.84 34.61
C ASP A 370 37.77 -6.79 34.00
N SER A 371 38.32 -5.61 33.68
CA SER A 371 37.55 -4.49 33.13
C SER A 371 37.01 -4.74 31.72
N ARG A 372 37.47 -5.78 31.02
CA ARG A 372 36.92 -6.24 29.74
C ARG A 372 35.58 -6.96 29.90
N ALA A 373 35.30 -7.54 31.06
CA ALA A 373 34.02 -8.19 31.32
C ALA A 373 32.92 -7.15 31.59
N LEU A 374 31.70 -7.38 31.09
CA LEU A 374 30.59 -6.46 31.26
C LEU A 374 30.26 -6.27 32.75
N ALA A 375 30.09 -5.02 33.16
CA ALA A 375 29.56 -4.71 34.49
C ALA A 375 28.11 -5.19 34.63
N PRO A 376 27.65 -5.52 35.85
CA PRO A 376 26.34 -6.10 36.10
C PRO A 376 25.21 -5.07 36.03
N ASP A 377 25.53 -3.78 35.98
CA ASP A 377 24.59 -2.67 35.97
C ASP A 377 25.26 -1.38 35.45
N ALA A 378 24.45 -0.35 35.24
CA ALA A 378 24.86 0.94 34.69
C ALA A 378 25.75 1.76 35.65
N ASN A 379 25.91 1.33 36.91
CA ASN A 379 26.86 1.96 37.84
C ASN A 379 28.27 1.38 37.70
N ASN A 380 28.48 0.48 36.73
CA ASN A 380 29.77 -0.17 36.44
C ASN A 380 30.31 -0.99 37.64
N SER A 381 29.39 -1.63 38.38
CA SER A 381 29.66 -2.33 39.64
C SER A 381 30.50 -3.63 39.48
N PHE A 382 30.89 -4.24 40.61
CA PHE A 382 31.59 -5.52 40.69
C PHE A 382 30.86 -6.49 41.63
N PRO A 383 31.07 -7.82 41.53
CA PRO A 383 31.91 -8.54 40.55
C PRO A 383 31.30 -8.54 39.14
N ARG A 384 32.14 -8.78 38.12
CA ARG A 384 31.73 -8.83 36.71
C ARG A 384 31.59 -10.26 36.23
N THR A 385 30.78 -10.46 35.20
CA THR A 385 30.61 -11.75 34.52
C THR A 385 31.04 -11.62 33.07
N ALA A 386 32.01 -12.45 32.67
CA ALA A 386 32.38 -12.65 31.28
C ALA A 386 31.47 -13.72 30.68
N ALA A 387 30.42 -13.28 29.99
CA ALA A 387 29.44 -14.14 29.34
C ALA A 387 29.05 -13.60 27.96
N CYS A 388 28.60 -14.48 27.07
CA CYS A 388 28.01 -14.07 25.81
C CYS A 388 27.00 -15.09 25.27
N TYR A 389 26.31 -14.67 24.22
CA TYR A 389 25.80 -15.56 23.21
C TYR A 389 26.80 -15.67 22.06
N TYR A 390 27.08 -16.89 21.59
CA TYR A 390 27.90 -17.09 20.38
C TYR A 390 27.11 -17.82 19.30
N ALA A 391 27.41 -17.48 18.05
CA ALA A 391 26.77 -17.98 16.83
C ALA A 391 27.10 -19.44 16.55
#